data_AF-A0A8X7SK52-F1
#
_entry.id   AF-A0A8X7SK52-F1
#
_cell.length_a   1.000
_cell.length_b   1.000
_cell.length_c   1.000
_cell.angle_alpha   90.00
_cell.angle_beta   90.00
_cell.angle_gamma   90.00
#
_symmetry.space_group_name_H-M   'P 1'
#
loop_
_entity.id
_entity.type
_entity.pdbx_description
1 polymer ?
#
loop_
_entity_poly.entity_id
_entity_poly.type
_entity_poly.pdbx_seq_one_letter_code
_entity_poly.pdbx_strand_id
1 'polypeptide(L)'
;MTRPSLEQETPRQAHGVEPGTWTPEKRKNYNLLDAVSRHTVQVYPKCWAAILLTFDNCGMWNVRSENTERRYLGQQLYVSVLSPEKSLRDEYNMPETSLQCGLVKNTPKPANPYAGA
;
A
#
# COMPACT_ATOMS: atom_id res chain seq x y z
N MET A 1 5.45 -30.03 10.47
CA MET A 1 5.23 -28.89 11.40
C MET A 1 4.91 -27.66 10.58
N THR A 2 3.65 -27.50 10.21
CA THR A 2 3.11 -26.30 9.57
C THR A 2 2.99 -25.23 10.64
N ARG A 3 3.78 -24.16 10.54
CA ARG A 3 3.49 -22.94 11.30
C ARG A 3 2.18 -22.37 10.76
N PRO A 4 1.24 -21.96 11.62
CA PRO A 4 0.01 -21.33 11.16
C PRO A 4 0.37 -19.99 10.53
N SER A 5 0.12 -19.86 9.23
CA SER A 5 0.29 -18.67 8.40
C SER A 5 -0.72 -17.55 8.70
N LEU A 6 -1.33 -17.55 9.90
CA LEU A 6 -2.34 -16.58 10.32
C LEU A 6 -1.80 -15.49 11.26
N GLU A 7 -0.52 -15.53 11.63
CA GLU A 7 0.12 -14.52 12.50
C GLU A 7 1.09 -13.59 11.75
N GLN A 8 1.15 -13.65 10.41
CA GLN A 8 2.06 -12.82 9.61
C GLN A 8 1.39 -11.62 8.90
N GLU A 9 0.12 -11.30 9.17
CA GLU A 9 -0.59 -10.14 8.58
C GLU A 9 -0.86 -8.98 9.57
N THR A 10 0.16 -8.46 10.25
CA THR A 10 -0.01 -7.15 10.90
C THR A 10 1.25 -6.32 10.78
N PRO A 11 1.19 -5.23 9.99
CA PRO A 11 0.81 -3.97 10.60
C PRO A 11 -0.09 -3.13 9.69
N ARG A 12 -1.33 -2.90 10.12
CA ARG A 12 -2.15 -1.83 9.52
C ARG A 12 -2.66 -0.89 10.58
N GLN A 13 -1.75 -0.33 11.35
CA GLN A 13 -2.12 0.34 12.58
C GLN A 13 -2.57 1.77 12.31
N ALA A 14 -3.81 2.10 12.66
CA ALA A 14 -4.23 3.50 12.80
C ALA A 14 -3.76 4.03 14.16
N HIS A 15 -2.85 5.00 14.14
CA HIS A 15 -2.14 5.51 15.30
C HIS A 15 -2.67 6.87 15.74
N GLY A 16 -3.98 6.95 15.94
CA GLY A 16 -4.63 8.13 16.47
C GLY A 16 -5.45 8.87 15.42
N VAL A 17 -6.61 9.33 15.87
CA VAL A 17 -7.53 10.19 15.13
C VAL A 17 -7.93 11.30 16.07
N GLU A 18 -7.64 12.55 15.71
CA GLU A 18 -8.02 13.69 16.52
C GLU A 18 -8.56 14.85 15.67
N PRO A 19 -9.44 15.69 16.23
CA PRO A 19 -9.81 16.95 15.63
C PRO A 19 -8.64 17.93 15.53
N GLY A 20 -8.75 18.86 14.58
CA GLY A 20 -7.79 19.92 14.33
C GLY A 20 -6.74 19.55 13.29
N THR A 21 -5.69 20.36 13.23
CA THR A 21 -4.54 20.15 12.34
C THR A 21 -3.49 19.30 13.04
N TRP A 22 -2.96 18.30 12.34
CA TRP A 22 -1.87 17.48 12.84
C TRP A 22 -0.62 18.33 13.11
N THR A 23 0.06 18.09 14.24
CA THR A 23 1.38 18.65 14.57
C THR A 23 2.30 17.54 15.10
N PRO A 24 3.64 17.69 15.01
CA PRO A 24 4.57 16.67 15.49
C PRO A 24 4.38 16.25 16.97
N GLU A 25 3.92 17.16 17.83
CA GLU A 25 3.66 16.90 19.26
C GLU A 25 2.55 15.88 19.47
N LYS A 26 1.66 15.70 18.49
CA LYS A 26 0.55 14.72 18.52
C LYS A 26 1.04 13.27 18.47
N ARG A 27 2.30 13.02 18.09
CA ARG A 27 2.91 11.68 18.10
C ARG A 27 2.87 11.01 19.47
N LYS A 28 2.86 11.78 20.56
CA LYS A 28 2.74 11.25 21.93
C LYS A 28 1.38 10.59 22.21
N ASN A 29 0.36 10.91 21.41
CA ASN A 29 -1.00 10.39 21.56
C ASN A 29 -1.25 9.14 20.70
N TYR A 30 -0.23 8.67 19.97
CA TYR A 30 -0.35 7.50 19.12
C TYR A 30 -0.53 6.25 19.98
N ASN A 31 -1.47 5.39 19.60
CA ASN A 31 -1.56 4.07 20.18
C ASN A 31 -0.48 3.17 19.56
N LEU A 32 0.59 2.90 20.31
CA LEU A 32 1.72 2.08 19.88
C LEU A 32 1.64 0.62 20.35
N LEU A 33 0.65 0.26 21.18
CA LEU A 33 0.57 -1.07 21.80
C LEU A 33 -0.40 -1.99 21.07
N ASP A 34 -1.62 -1.53 20.82
CA ASP A 34 -2.72 -2.39 20.35
C ASP A 34 -3.58 -1.72 19.27
N ALA A 35 -2.97 -0.85 18.45
CA ALA A 35 -3.68 -0.22 17.34
C ALA A 35 -4.27 -1.25 16.36
N VAL A 36 -5.52 -1.01 15.96
CA VAL A 36 -6.30 -1.94 15.13
C VAL A 36 -5.80 -1.94 13.67
N SER A 37 -5.57 -3.15 13.15
CA SER A 37 -5.21 -3.42 11.75
C SER A 37 -6.40 -3.16 10.79
N ARG A 38 -6.29 -2.24 9.83
CA ARG A 38 -7.35 -1.93 8.84
C ARG A 38 -6.84 -1.59 7.44
N HIS A 39 -7.57 -1.96 6.38
CA HIS A 39 -7.29 -1.52 5.00
C HIS A 39 -7.91 -0.17 4.64
N THR A 40 -8.82 0.34 5.47
CA THR A 40 -9.49 1.64 5.26
C THR A 40 -9.66 2.34 6.60
N VAL A 41 -9.34 3.63 6.62
CA VAL A 41 -9.46 4.49 7.81
C VAL A 41 -10.35 5.68 7.44
N GLN A 42 -11.33 5.95 8.29
CA GLN A 42 -12.21 7.11 8.13
C GLN A 42 -11.52 8.35 8.69
N VAL A 43 -11.49 9.42 7.89
CA VAL A 43 -11.00 10.74 8.33
C VAL A 43 -12.19 11.68 8.40
N TYR A 44 -12.53 12.10 9.62
CA TYR A 44 -13.66 12.99 9.86
C TYR A 44 -13.34 14.43 9.42
N PRO A 45 -14.36 15.26 9.13
CA PRO A 45 -14.16 16.67 8.77
C PRO A 45 -13.32 17.42 9.80
N LYS A 46 -12.34 18.21 9.33
CA LYS A 46 -11.41 18.97 10.19
C LYS A 46 -10.64 18.12 11.20
N CYS A 47 -10.47 16.83 10.93
CA CYS A 47 -9.67 15.91 11.73
C CYS A 47 -8.51 15.34 10.91
N TRP A 48 -7.58 14.69 11.59
CA TRP A 48 -6.51 13.91 10.97
C TRP A 48 -6.55 12.47 11.48
N ALA A 49 -5.95 11.57 10.70
CA ALA A 49 -5.69 10.20 11.12
C ALA A 49 -4.23 9.86 10.79
N ALA A 50 -3.52 9.26 11.73
CA ALA A 50 -2.20 8.71 11.47
C ALA A 50 -2.31 7.21 11.22
N ILE A 51 -1.50 6.69 10.30
CA ILE A 51 -1.34 5.26 10.05
C ILE A 51 0.15 4.92 10.02
N LEU A 52 0.48 3.70 10.45
CA LEU A 52 1.78 3.09 10.21
C LEU A 52 1.61 1.93 9.25
N LEU A 53 2.50 1.91 8.25
CA LEU A 53 2.57 0.90 7.22
C LEU A 53 4.02 0.42 7.12
N THR A 54 4.19 -0.89 6.99
CA THR A 54 5.44 -1.48 6.49
C THR A 54 5.33 -1.64 4.98
N PHE A 55 6.43 -1.39 4.26
CA PHE A 55 6.54 -1.65 2.83
C PHE A 55 7.30 -2.96 2.60
N ASP A 56 6.69 -4.07 3.02
CA ASP A 56 7.24 -5.44 2.91
C ASP A 56 6.72 -6.18 1.67
N ASN A 57 5.76 -5.62 0.96
CA ASN A 57 5.16 -6.20 -0.23
C ASN A 57 5.52 -5.37 -1.48
N CYS A 58 6.30 -5.97 -2.38
CA CYS A 58 6.79 -5.28 -3.57
C CYS A 58 5.72 -5.17 -4.66
N GLY A 59 5.85 -4.15 -5.50
CA GLY A 59 4.96 -3.86 -6.61
C GLY A 59 4.29 -2.49 -6.51
N MET A 60 3.17 -2.35 -7.20
CA MET A 60 2.42 -1.09 -7.30
C MET A 60 1.16 -1.10 -6.45
N TRP A 61 1.09 -0.18 -5.50
CA TRP A 61 -0.01 -0.03 -4.55
C TRP A 61 -0.79 1.25 -4.80
N ASN A 62 -2.11 1.21 -4.61
CA ASN A 62 -2.98 2.37 -4.75
C ASN A 62 -3.63 2.70 -3.40
N VAL A 63 -3.30 3.88 -2.87
CA VAL A 63 -3.94 4.47 -1.69
C VAL A 63 -4.96 5.49 -2.19
N ARG A 64 -6.23 5.31 -1.83
CA ARG A 64 -7.31 6.07 -2.47
C ARG A 64 -8.45 6.36 -1.52
N SER A 65 -9.26 7.34 -1.92
CA SER A 65 -10.60 7.52 -1.36
C SER A 65 -11.51 6.36 -1.76
N GLU A 66 -12.25 5.81 -0.80
CA GLU A 66 -13.36 4.88 -1.07
C GLU A 66 -14.64 5.60 -1.52
N ASN A 67 -14.67 6.93 -1.47
CA ASN A 67 -15.70 7.71 -2.15
C ASN A 67 -15.38 7.81 -3.65
N THR A 68 -16.26 7.28 -4.50
CA THR A 68 -16.08 7.22 -5.96
C THR A 68 -15.97 8.60 -6.60
N GLU A 69 -16.74 9.60 -6.15
CA GLU A 69 -16.67 10.96 -6.70
C GLU A 69 -15.30 11.58 -6.43
N ARG A 70 -14.80 11.44 -5.19
CA ARG A 70 -13.48 11.95 -4.83
C ARG A 70 -12.36 11.21 -5.56
N ARG A 71 -12.49 9.89 -5.72
CA ARG A 71 -11.56 9.07 -6.50
C ARG A 71 -11.52 9.53 -7.95
N TYR A 72 -12.67 9.76 -8.56
CA TYR A 72 -12.79 10.26 -9.94
C TYR A 72 -12.14 11.63 -10.10
N LEU A 73 -12.31 12.52 -9.12
CA LEU A 73 -11.65 13.83 -9.07
C LEU A 73 -10.15 13.77 -8.73
N GLY A 74 -9.58 12.58 -8.58
CA GLY A 74 -8.13 12.38 -8.43
C GLY A 74 -7.64 12.25 -6.99
N GLN A 75 -8.51 12.07 -5.99
CA GLN A 75 -8.09 11.79 -4.61
C GLN A 75 -7.54 10.35 -4.46
N GLN A 76 -6.35 10.13 -4.98
CA GLN A 76 -5.61 8.87 -4.96
C GLN A 76 -4.11 9.12 -5.09
N LEU A 77 -3.31 8.19 -4.59
CA LEU A 77 -1.86 8.16 -4.64
C LEU A 77 -1.43 6.74 -5.01
N TYR A 78 -0.42 6.62 -5.88
CA TYR A 78 0.23 5.35 -6.18
C TYR A 78 1.59 5.29 -5.50
N VAL A 79 1.93 4.12 -4.97
CA VAL A 79 3.21 3.84 -4.32
C VAL A 79 3.85 2.66 -5.02
N SER A 80 5.12 2.82 -5.42
CA SER A 80 5.93 1.75 -5.99
C SER A 80 6.92 1.26 -4.94
N VAL A 81 6.85 -0.01 -4.61
CA VAL A 81 7.78 -0.68 -3.70
C VAL A 81 8.66 -1.61 -4.54
N LEU A 82 9.96 -1.34 -4.59
CA LEU A 82 10.90 -2.05 -5.44
C LEU A 82 11.74 -3.03 -4.61
N SER A 83 11.97 -4.23 -5.15
CA SER A 83 12.95 -5.17 -4.60
C SER A 83 14.29 -5.05 -5.34
N PRO A 84 15.42 -4.91 -4.62
CA PRO A 84 16.75 -4.99 -5.24
C PRO A 84 17.10 -6.41 -5.70
N GLU A 85 16.60 -7.43 -5.00
CA GLU A 85 16.97 -8.84 -5.21
C GLU A 85 16.31 -9.46 -6.43
N LYS A 86 15.29 -8.78 -7.00
CA LYS A 86 14.60 -9.24 -8.20
C LYS A 86 14.23 -10.73 -8.10
N SER A 87 13.38 -11.07 -7.13
CA SER A 87 12.92 -12.45 -6.89
C SER A 87 11.41 -12.59 -7.08
N LEU A 88 10.97 -13.75 -7.56
CA LEU A 88 9.56 -14.16 -7.61
C LEU A 88 8.88 -14.21 -6.24
N ARG A 89 9.66 -14.30 -5.16
CA ARG A 89 9.13 -14.17 -3.80
C ARG A 89 8.57 -12.77 -3.54
N ASP A 90 9.18 -11.74 -4.14
CA ASP A 90 8.90 -10.35 -3.83
C ASP A 90 7.84 -9.77 -4.79
N GLU A 91 7.98 -9.98 -6.11
CA GLU A 91 6.98 -9.56 -7.10
C GLU A 91 6.84 -10.63 -8.20
N TYR A 92 5.62 -10.86 -8.67
CA TYR A 92 5.37 -11.77 -9.78
C TYR A 92 5.65 -11.13 -11.14
N ASN A 93 5.92 -11.97 -12.13
CA ASN A 93 6.00 -11.50 -13.50
C ASN A 93 4.67 -11.02 -14.04
N MET A 94 4.75 -10.01 -14.91
CA MET A 94 3.62 -9.60 -15.72
C MET A 94 3.12 -10.80 -16.54
N PRO A 95 1.84 -11.20 -16.40
CA PRO A 95 1.28 -12.29 -17.20
C PRO A 95 1.40 -12.01 -18.70
N GLU A 96 1.65 -13.06 -19.50
CA GLU A 96 1.75 -12.92 -20.96
C GLU A 96 0.43 -12.47 -21.61
N THR A 97 -0.70 -12.63 -20.94
CA THR A 97 -2.01 -12.14 -21.38
C THR A 97 -2.24 -10.67 -21.09
N SER A 98 -1.32 -9.98 -20.39
CA SER A 98 -1.47 -8.57 -20.03
C SER A 98 -1.54 -7.69 -21.28
N LEU A 99 -2.57 -6.84 -21.32
CA LEU A 99 -2.78 -5.87 -22.39
C LEU A 99 -1.79 -4.71 -22.25
N GLN A 100 -1.16 -4.31 -23.34
CA GLN A 100 -0.31 -3.12 -23.38
C GLN A 100 -1.13 -1.93 -23.89
N CYS A 101 -1.03 -0.80 -23.19
CA CYS A 101 -1.80 0.40 -23.50
C CYS A 101 -0.96 1.68 -23.31
N GLY A 102 -1.48 2.80 -23.78
CA GLY A 102 -0.78 4.09 -23.67
C GLY A 102 0.58 4.06 -24.36
N LEU A 103 1.60 4.58 -23.66
CA LEU A 103 2.96 4.71 -24.19
C LEU A 103 3.62 3.37 -24.53
N VAL A 104 3.21 2.27 -23.90
CA VAL A 104 3.84 0.94 -24.05
C VAL A 104 3.11 0.02 -25.03
N LYS A 105 2.09 0.51 -25.74
CA LYS A 105 1.24 -0.33 -26.62
C LYS A 105 2.03 -1.08 -27.71
N ASN A 106 3.04 -0.43 -28.29
CA ASN A 106 3.84 -0.98 -29.40
C ASN A 106 5.27 -1.34 -28.97
N THR A 107 5.56 -1.38 -27.67
CA THR A 107 6.89 -1.76 -27.17
C THR A 107 6.93 -3.26 -26.88
N PRO A 108 8.08 -3.93 -27.05
CA PRO A 108 8.24 -5.30 -26.58
C PRO A 108 7.87 -5.41 -25.10
N LYS A 109 7.24 -6.52 -24.70
CA LYS A 109 7.00 -6.78 -23.28
C LYS A 109 8.32 -6.82 -22.53
N PRO A 110 8.38 -6.29 -21.29
CA PRO A 110 9.60 -6.37 -20.52
C PRO A 110 9.98 -7.84 -20.38
N ALA A 111 11.27 -8.15 -20.62
CA ALA A 111 11.79 -9.47 -20.33
C ALA A 111 11.49 -9.76 -18.87
N ASN A 112 10.96 -10.96 -18.60
CA ASN A 112 10.69 -11.42 -17.25
C ASN A 112 11.99 -11.25 -16.43
N PRO A 113 12.04 -10.30 -15.46
CA PRO A 113 13.26 -10.01 -14.71
C PRO A 113 13.75 -11.20 -13.88
N TYR A 114 12.93 -12.25 -13.78
CA TYR A 114 13.12 -13.45 -12.99
C TYR A 114 13.19 -14.73 -13.86
N ALA A 115 13.37 -14.62 -15.18
CA ALA A 115 13.30 -15.74 -16.15
C ALA A 115 14.45 -16.77 -16.05
N GLY A 116 15.26 -16.70 -15.01
CA GLY A 116 16.38 -17.62 -14.75
C GLY A 116 16.73 -17.77 -13.28
N ALA A 117 15.80 -17.41 -12.38
CA ALA A 117 15.89 -17.64 -10.94
C ALA A 117 15.15 -18.93 -10.56
#